data_AF-X0V5A7-F1
#
_entry.id   AF-X0V5A7-F1
#
_cell.length_a   1.000
_cell.length_b   1.000
_cell.length_c   1.000
_cell.angle_alpha   90.00
_cell.angle_beta   90.00
_cell.angle_gamma   90.00
#
_symmetry.space_group_name_H-M   'P 1'
#
loop_
_entity.id
_entity.type
_entity.pdbx_description
1 polymer ?
#
loop_
_entity_poly.entity_id
_entity_poly.type
_entity_poly.pdbx_seq_one_letter_code
_entity_poly.pdbx_strand_id
1 'polypeptide(L)'
;PQKSLSDYLGDLSGTFIKESLSSDKLAEFKQLIGQDIVTQALSAVEQGTQRPSCRFDHDYDAGLSMLLPHLSDMRNLTRILGAKAYLEAKTGNPDTAWEMVRTQLKFADAMRTEPVLISQLVRMGMISLSCDTIKKLCEIAPPNDQQYRTIESLLGDLDEITSIVRAIDGERLLFGEWAFNIPKDELNETMGDFSKNYNSGLISKLVFFGMTFKPISLADHAAYMRFMHEGARLAERPYSREQGEVLEKGFQKKRYILTRILTPAIFRVKEV
;
A
#
# COMPACT_ATOMS: atom_id res chain seq x y z
N PRO A 1 -11.50 -8.93 -19.63
CA PRO A 1 -11.23 -7.47 -19.49
C PRO A 1 -9.87 -7.11 -20.11
N GLN A 2 -9.86 -6.23 -21.10
CA GLN A 2 -8.62 -5.70 -21.69
C GLN A 2 -7.87 -4.93 -20.59
N LYS A 3 -6.64 -5.35 -20.25
CA LYS A 3 -5.81 -4.65 -19.26
C LYS A 3 -5.53 -3.23 -19.75
N SER A 4 -5.56 -2.25 -18.86
CA SER A 4 -5.12 -0.89 -19.19
C SER A 4 -3.63 -0.91 -19.58
N LEU A 5 -3.19 0.11 -20.33
CA LEU A 5 -1.77 0.23 -20.68
C LEU A 5 -0.88 0.28 -19.43
N SER A 6 -1.33 0.96 -18.37
CA SER A 6 -0.68 1.02 -17.05
C SER A 6 -0.48 -0.38 -16.46
N ASP A 7 -1.54 -1.20 -16.44
CA ASP A 7 -1.48 -2.56 -15.88
C ASP A 7 -0.56 -3.48 -16.69
N TYR A 8 -0.69 -3.46 -18.02
CA TYR A 8 0.12 -4.31 -18.88
C TYR A 8 1.61 -3.93 -18.82
N LEU A 9 1.92 -2.64 -18.95
CA LEU A 9 3.29 -2.16 -18.92
C LEU A 9 3.90 -2.28 -17.51
N GLY A 10 3.10 -2.07 -16.46
CA GLY A 10 3.50 -2.30 -15.07
C GLY A 10 3.86 -3.75 -14.80
N ASP A 11 3.06 -4.70 -15.27
CA ASP A 11 3.36 -6.14 -15.17
C ASP A 11 4.64 -6.50 -15.94
N LEU A 12 4.76 -6.04 -17.19
CA LEU A 12 5.93 -6.28 -18.03
C LEU A 12 7.22 -5.70 -17.41
N SER A 13 7.13 -4.50 -16.84
CA SER A 13 8.22 -3.84 -16.11
C SER A 13 8.63 -4.64 -14.87
N GLY A 14 7.65 -5.16 -14.12
CA GLY A 14 7.89 -6.00 -12.97
C GLY A 14 8.61 -7.30 -13.32
N THR A 15 8.25 -7.93 -14.43
CA THR A 15 8.96 -9.11 -14.95
C THR A 15 10.40 -8.75 -15.37
N PHE A 16 10.60 -7.63 -16.07
CA PHE A 16 11.91 -7.21 -16.56
C PHE A 16 12.96 -6.93 -15.47
N ILE A 17 12.53 -6.37 -14.33
CA ILE A 17 13.44 -6.10 -13.20
C ILE A 17 13.87 -7.41 -12.52
N LYS A 18 12.98 -8.40 -12.42
CA LYS A 18 13.22 -9.67 -11.74
C LYS A 18 13.99 -10.67 -12.61
N GLU A 19 13.65 -10.74 -13.89
CA GLU A 19 14.09 -11.76 -14.82
C GLU A 19 14.39 -11.15 -16.20
N SER A 20 15.23 -11.81 -17.00
CA SER A 20 15.45 -11.39 -18.38
C SER A 20 14.22 -11.65 -19.24
N LEU A 21 13.72 -10.61 -19.91
CA LEU A 21 12.66 -10.76 -20.91
C LEU A 21 13.19 -11.50 -22.16
N SER A 22 12.30 -12.24 -22.83
CA SER A 22 12.60 -12.75 -24.17
C SER A 22 12.84 -11.58 -25.14
N SER A 23 13.62 -11.83 -26.21
CA SER A 23 13.98 -10.78 -27.18
C SER A 23 12.76 -10.02 -27.72
N ASP A 24 11.67 -10.75 -28.04
CA ASP A 24 10.45 -10.16 -28.58
C ASP A 24 9.75 -9.24 -27.55
N LYS A 25 9.63 -9.71 -26.30
CA LYS A 25 9.03 -8.91 -25.21
C LYS A 25 9.88 -7.72 -24.82
N LEU A 26 11.21 -7.82 -24.93
CA LEU A 26 12.11 -6.71 -24.69
C LEU A 26 11.97 -5.63 -25.77
N ALA A 27 11.82 -6.02 -27.04
CA ALA A 27 11.58 -5.09 -28.14
C ALA A 27 10.24 -4.37 -27.96
N GLU A 28 9.19 -5.12 -27.64
CA GLU A 28 7.86 -4.58 -27.30
C GLU A 28 7.94 -3.62 -26.11
N PHE A 29 8.59 -4.02 -25.02
CA PHE A 29 8.78 -3.17 -23.84
C PHE A 29 9.44 -1.83 -24.19
N LYS A 30 10.54 -1.86 -24.97
CA LYS A 30 11.24 -0.65 -25.43
C LYS A 30 10.35 0.24 -26.29
N GLN A 31 9.52 -0.36 -27.15
CA GLN A 31 8.56 0.38 -27.96
C GLN A 31 7.49 1.05 -27.09
N LEU A 32 6.93 0.32 -26.11
CA LEU A 32 5.88 0.84 -25.24
C LEU A 32 6.38 1.95 -24.31
N ILE A 33 7.56 1.77 -23.70
CA ILE A 33 8.12 2.77 -22.78
C ILE A 33 8.58 4.05 -23.49
N GLY A 34 8.88 3.94 -24.79
CA GLY A 34 9.22 5.07 -25.66
C GLY A 34 8.02 5.84 -26.18
N GLN A 35 6.78 5.40 -25.93
CA GLN A 35 5.60 6.15 -26.34
C GLN A 35 5.50 7.50 -25.63
N ASP A 36 5.03 8.52 -26.36
CA ASP A 36 4.86 9.87 -25.83
C ASP A 36 3.98 9.90 -24.58
N ILE A 37 2.90 9.11 -24.55
CA ILE A 37 1.99 9.04 -23.41
C ILE A 37 2.69 8.54 -22.13
N VAL A 38 3.58 7.55 -22.26
CA VAL A 38 4.34 7.03 -21.12
C VAL A 38 5.37 8.05 -20.68
N THR A 39 6.07 8.68 -21.62
CA THR A 39 7.04 9.73 -21.31
C THR A 39 6.39 10.93 -20.61
N GLN A 40 5.21 11.36 -21.06
CA GLN A 40 4.43 12.42 -20.41
C GLN A 40 3.98 12.01 -19.01
N ALA A 41 3.50 10.78 -18.82
CA ALA A 41 3.12 10.27 -17.50
C ALA A 41 4.31 10.24 -16.53
N LEU A 42 5.47 9.76 -16.97
CA LEU A 42 6.68 9.76 -16.13
C LEU A 42 7.17 11.17 -15.81
N SER A 43 7.09 12.10 -16.77
CA SER A 43 7.41 13.51 -16.51
C SER A 43 6.44 14.15 -15.52
N ALA A 44 5.14 13.82 -15.58
CA ALA A 44 4.16 14.29 -14.60
C ALA A 44 4.46 13.76 -13.20
N VAL A 45 4.89 12.49 -13.07
CA VAL A 45 5.36 11.94 -11.80
C VAL A 45 6.58 12.70 -11.29
N GLU A 46 7.60 12.89 -12.12
CA GLU A 46 8.81 13.64 -11.76
C GLU A 46 8.48 15.05 -11.27
N GLN A 47 7.66 15.80 -12.01
CA GLN A 47 7.18 17.12 -11.60
C GLN A 47 6.39 17.09 -10.29
N GLY A 48 5.56 16.05 -10.09
CA GLY A 48 4.83 15.82 -8.86
C GLY A 48 5.76 15.63 -7.64
N THR A 49 6.85 14.89 -7.81
CA THR A 49 7.84 14.64 -6.73
C THR A 49 8.65 15.88 -6.32
N GLN A 50 8.55 16.98 -7.06
CA GLN A 50 9.13 18.27 -6.70
C GLN A 50 8.21 19.11 -5.80
N ARG A 51 6.95 18.72 -5.63
CA ARG A 51 6.00 19.41 -4.75
C ARG A 51 6.32 19.11 -3.28
N PRO A 52 6.08 20.05 -2.35
CA PRO A 52 6.37 19.86 -0.93
C PRO A 52 5.44 18.84 -0.24
N SER A 53 4.25 18.60 -0.80
CA SER A 53 3.25 17.68 -0.24
C SER A 53 2.33 17.17 -1.33
N CYS A 54 1.81 15.95 -1.15
CA CYS A 54 0.75 15.36 -1.95
C CYS A 54 -0.43 14.99 -1.05
N ARG A 55 -1.65 15.20 -1.53
CA ARG A 55 -2.88 14.76 -0.87
C ARG A 55 -3.82 14.21 -1.92
N PHE A 56 -4.34 13.02 -1.67
CA PHE A 56 -5.39 12.43 -2.49
C PHE A 56 -6.74 12.78 -1.86
N ASP A 57 -7.71 13.10 -2.72
CA ASP A 57 -9.05 13.44 -2.30
C ASP A 57 -9.89 12.18 -2.27
N HIS A 58 -10.42 11.84 -1.10
CA HIS A 58 -11.18 10.61 -0.86
C HIS A 58 -12.54 10.94 -0.27
N ASP A 59 -13.55 10.19 -0.71
CA ASP A 59 -14.85 10.17 -0.06
C ASP A 59 -14.80 9.21 1.14
N TYR A 60 -14.45 9.76 2.30
CA TYR A 60 -14.40 8.99 3.55
C TYR A 60 -15.79 8.55 4.04
N ASP A 61 -16.87 9.19 3.58
CA ASP A 61 -18.24 8.82 3.96
C ASP A 61 -18.66 7.50 3.27
N ALA A 62 -18.01 7.14 2.16
CA ALA A 62 -18.18 5.85 1.49
C ALA A 62 -17.64 4.66 2.29
N GLY A 63 -16.89 4.90 3.38
CA GLY A 63 -16.38 3.86 4.28
C GLY A 63 -15.64 2.75 3.54
N LEU A 64 -16.00 1.49 3.78
CA LEU A 64 -15.36 0.35 3.12
C LEU A 64 -15.52 0.33 1.59
N SER A 65 -16.51 1.05 1.05
CA SER A 65 -16.74 1.17 -0.40
C SER A 65 -15.93 2.30 -1.05
N MET A 66 -15.11 3.02 -0.27
CA MET A 66 -14.24 4.09 -0.74
C MET A 66 -13.28 3.60 -1.83
N LEU A 67 -13.32 4.26 -2.98
CA LEU A 67 -12.50 3.88 -4.13
C LEU A 67 -11.09 4.46 -4.01
N LEU A 68 -10.09 3.60 -4.20
CA LEU A 68 -8.66 3.95 -4.15
C LEU A 68 -7.97 3.63 -5.49
N PRO A 69 -8.45 4.17 -6.64
CA PRO A 69 -7.98 3.75 -7.96
C PRO A 69 -6.49 4.06 -8.19
N HIS A 70 -6.02 5.17 -7.60
CA HIS A 70 -4.64 5.65 -7.74
C HIS A 70 -3.59 4.63 -7.22
N LEU A 71 -3.95 3.75 -6.28
CA LEU A 71 -2.98 2.81 -5.69
C LEU A 71 -2.37 1.84 -6.71
N SER A 72 -3.19 1.32 -7.64
CA SER A 72 -2.71 0.43 -8.70
C SER A 72 -1.78 1.18 -9.65
N ASP A 73 -2.20 2.37 -10.08
CA ASP A 73 -1.44 3.21 -11.01
C ASP A 73 -0.11 3.67 -10.42
N MET A 74 -0.09 4.12 -9.17
CA MET A 74 1.14 4.50 -8.47
C MET A 74 2.14 3.35 -8.39
N ARG A 75 1.65 2.15 -8.07
CA ARG A 75 2.49 0.94 -8.03
C ARG A 75 3.04 0.60 -9.42
N ASN A 76 2.20 0.65 -10.45
CA ASN A 76 2.61 0.36 -11.83
C ASN A 76 3.61 1.39 -12.36
N LEU A 77 3.37 2.69 -12.14
CA LEU A 77 4.30 3.75 -12.49
C LEU A 77 5.65 3.61 -11.79
N THR A 78 5.66 3.16 -10.52
CA THR A 78 6.91 2.84 -9.80
C THR A 78 7.69 1.72 -10.48
N ARG A 79 7.02 0.67 -10.94
CA ARG A 79 7.67 -0.43 -11.70
C ARG A 79 8.21 0.08 -13.04
N ILE A 80 7.45 0.89 -13.75
CA ILE A 80 7.84 1.45 -15.05
C ILE A 80 9.06 2.36 -14.89
N LEU A 81 9.08 3.22 -13.87
CA LEU A 81 10.25 4.03 -13.53
C LEU A 81 11.50 3.18 -13.28
N GLY A 82 11.38 2.12 -12.47
CA GLY A 82 12.52 1.24 -12.17
C GLY A 82 13.02 0.48 -13.40
N ALA A 83 12.10 0.02 -14.25
CA ALA A 83 12.46 -0.67 -15.48
C ALA A 83 13.13 0.29 -16.49
N LYS A 84 12.67 1.55 -16.57
CA LYS A 84 13.33 2.60 -17.34
C LYS A 84 14.72 2.92 -16.79
N ALA A 85 14.85 3.08 -15.47
CA ALA A 85 16.13 3.34 -14.81
C ALA A 85 17.15 2.24 -15.14
N TYR A 86 16.72 0.97 -15.07
CA TYR A 86 17.56 -0.16 -15.43
C TYR A 86 17.98 -0.16 -16.91
N LEU A 87 17.09 0.25 -17.82
CA LEU A 87 17.42 0.41 -19.24
C LEU A 87 18.44 1.53 -19.46
N GLU A 88 18.24 2.70 -18.85
CA GLU A 88 19.14 3.85 -18.94
C GLU A 88 20.55 3.50 -18.43
N ALA A 89 20.65 2.79 -17.31
CA ALA A 89 21.93 2.31 -16.79
C ALA A 89 22.63 1.38 -17.79
N LYS A 90 21.90 0.47 -18.44
CA LYS A 90 22.45 -0.44 -19.47
C LYS A 90 22.90 0.28 -20.74
N THR A 91 22.27 1.40 -21.09
CA THR A 91 22.60 2.19 -22.28
C THR A 91 23.68 3.25 -22.03
N GLY A 92 24.27 3.28 -20.83
CA GLY A 92 25.37 4.18 -20.50
C GLY A 92 24.94 5.53 -19.93
N ASN A 93 23.71 5.64 -19.43
CA ASN A 93 23.15 6.85 -18.81
C ASN A 93 22.91 6.64 -17.29
N PRO A 94 23.95 6.36 -16.48
CA PRO A 94 23.77 6.01 -15.07
C PRO A 94 23.21 7.18 -14.23
N ASP A 95 23.54 8.43 -14.56
CA ASP A 95 23.02 9.58 -13.81
C ASP A 95 21.50 9.72 -13.95
N THR A 96 20.99 9.54 -15.17
CA THR A 96 19.54 9.48 -15.44
C THR A 96 18.88 8.35 -14.67
N ALA A 97 19.53 7.18 -14.60
CA ALA A 97 19.01 6.03 -13.86
C ALA A 97 18.88 6.32 -12.35
N TRP A 98 19.88 6.96 -11.74
CA TRP A 98 19.85 7.33 -10.32
C TRP A 98 18.85 8.45 -10.01
N GLU A 99 18.63 9.40 -10.91
CA GLU A 99 17.54 10.38 -10.78
C GLU A 99 16.15 9.73 -10.85
N MET A 100 15.98 8.68 -11.66
CA MET A 100 14.74 7.90 -11.68
C MET A 100 14.52 7.14 -10.36
N VAL A 101 15.57 6.59 -9.74
CA VAL A 101 15.47 5.99 -8.40
C VAL A 101 15.05 7.01 -7.36
N ARG A 102 15.67 8.20 -7.37
CA ARG A 102 15.29 9.31 -6.50
C ARG A 102 13.81 9.67 -6.69
N THR A 103 13.33 9.65 -7.93
CA THR A 103 11.92 9.86 -8.27
C THR A 103 11.04 8.75 -7.70
N GLN A 104 11.41 7.47 -7.80
CA GLN A 104 10.65 6.36 -7.22
C GLN A 104 10.48 6.50 -5.69
N LEU A 105 11.57 6.81 -4.97
CA LEU A 105 11.55 6.98 -3.51
C LEU A 105 10.63 8.14 -3.10
N LYS A 106 10.77 9.30 -3.75
CA LYS A 106 9.89 10.45 -3.50
C LYS A 106 8.44 10.19 -3.89
N PHE A 107 8.20 9.41 -4.94
CA PHE A 107 6.86 9.08 -5.39
C PHE A 107 6.16 8.14 -4.41
N ALA A 108 6.87 7.18 -3.82
CA ALA A 108 6.36 6.41 -2.70
C ALA A 108 6.02 7.32 -1.51
N ASP A 109 6.85 8.34 -1.25
CA ASP A 109 6.62 9.27 -0.15
C ASP A 109 5.40 10.19 -0.32
N ALA A 110 4.84 10.29 -1.53
CA ALA A 110 3.59 11.01 -1.77
C ALA A 110 2.42 10.45 -0.94
N MET A 111 2.46 9.19 -0.51
CA MET A 111 1.46 8.57 0.36
C MET A 111 1.81 8.66 1.86
N ARG A 112 2.84 9.42 2.28
CA ARG A 112 3.26 9.50 3.69
C ARG A 112 2.11 9.87 4.63
N THR A 113 1.21 10.75 4.19
CA THR A 113 0.11 11.26 5.01
C THR A 113 -1.23 10.58 4.76
N GLU A 114 -1.28 9.53 3.93
CA GLU A 114 -2.50 8.75 3.68
C GLU A 114 -2.95 8.05 4.97
N PRO A 115 -4.16 8.35 5.50
CA PRO A 115 -4.63 7.78 6.76
C PRO A 115 -5.31 6.41 6.57
N VAL A 116 -4.99 5.68 5.50
CA VAL A 116 -5.61 4.39 5.17
C VAL A 116 -4.54 3.32 5.10
N LEU A 117 -4.77 2.17 5.73
CA LEU A 117 -3.74 1.16 5.89
C LEU A 117 -3.33 0.55 4.56
N ILE A 118 -4.27 0.31 3.65
CA ILE A 118 -3.96 -0.23 2.31
C ILE A 118 -3.05 0.71 1.51
N SER A 119 -3.22 2.03 1.64
CA SER A 119 -2.32 3.02 1.02
C SER A 119 -0.90 2.88 1.56
N GLN A 120 -0.72 2.68 2.87
CA GLN A 120 0.60 2.44 3.46
C GLN A 120 1.23 1.11 3.03
N LEU A 121 0.45 0.05 2.85
CA LEU A 121 0.96 -1.22 2.31
C LEU A 121 1.45 -1.08 0.88
N VAL A 122 0.74 -0.31 0.05
CA VAL A 122 1.17 -0.01 -1.32
C VAL A 122 2.42 0.87 -1.31
N ARG A 123 2.51 1.87 -0.42
CA ARG A 123 3.72 2.66 -0.18
C ARG A 123 4.92 1.78 0.15
N MET A 124 4.80 0.85 1.10
CA MET A 124 5.87 -0.11 1.43
C MET A 124 6.26 -0.96 0.22
N GLY A 125 5.29 -1.43 -0.56
CA GLY A 125 5.54 -2.15 -1.80
C GLY A 125 6.32 -1.32 -2.83
N MET A 126 6.03 -0.03 -2.95
CA MET A 126 6.78 0.88 -3.82
C MET A 126 8.21 1.14 -3.32
N ILE A 127 8.41 1.28 -2.01
CA ILE A 127 9.75 1.38 -1.40
C ILE A 127 10.55 0.11 -1.69
N SER A 128 9.95 -1.07 -1.49
CA SER A 128 10.58 -2.36 -1.80
C SER A 128 10.99 -2.47 -3.28
N LEU A 129 10.11 -2.06 -4.22
CA LEU A 129 10.43 -2.01 -5.66
C LEU A 129 11.58 -1.04 -5.98
N SER A 130 11.65 0.09 -5.26
CA SER A 130 12.73 1.06 -5.39
C SER A 130 14.06 0.47 -4.90
N CYS A 131 14.05 -0.24 -3.77
CA CYS A 131 15.21 -0.97 -3.26
C CYS A 131 15.70 -2.07 -4.22
N ASP A 132 14.79 -2.79 -4.88
CA ASP A 132 15.16 -3.77 -5.89
C ASP A 132 15.80 -3.11 -7.12
N THR A 133 15.30 -1.94 -7.51
CA THR A 133 15.91 -1.12 -8.57
C THR A 133 17.32 -0.68 -8.17
N ILE A 134 17.50 -0.17 -6.94
CA ILE A 134 18.81 0.22 -6.38
C ILE A 134 19.80 -0.93 -6.45
N LYS A 135 19.42 -2.14 -5.99
CA LYS A 135 20.29 -3.33 -6.04
C LYS A 135 20.77 -3.60 -7.47
N LYS A 136 19.86 -3.55 -8.45
CA LYS A 136 20.18 -3.78 -9.86
C LYS A 136 21.07 -2.70 -10.46
N LEU A 137 20.88 -1.45 -10.09
CA LEU A 137 21.73 -0.35 -10.54
C LEU A 137 23.13 -0.47 -9.96
N CYS A 138 23.28 -0.81 -8.67
CA CYS A 138 24.58 -1.03 -8.05
C CYS A 138 25.42 -2.13 -8.74
N GLU A 139 24.79 -3.15 -9.31
CA GLU A 139 25.47 -4.21 -10.09
C GLU A 139 26.03 -3.69 -11.43
N ILE A 140 25.43 -2.67 -12.03
CA ILE A 140 25.76 -2.17 -13.38
C ILE A 140 26.60 -0.89 -13.32
N ALA A 141 26.15 0.07 -12.52
CA ALA A 141 26.71 1.41 -12.40
C ALA A 141 26.51 1.90 -10.95
N PRO A 142 27.49 1.64 -10.05
CA PRO A 142 27.45 2.12 -8.68
C PRO A 142 27.22 3.63 -8.59
N PRO A 143 26.54 4.12 -7.55
CA PRO A 143 26.28 5.54 -7.38
C PRO A 143 27.59 6.29 -7.08
N ASN A 144 27.68 7.54 -7.51
CA ASN A 144 28.70 8.45 -7.02
C ASN A 144 28.39 8.93 -5.58
N ASP A 145 29.35 9.57 -4.92
CA ASP A 145 29.22 10.00 -3.52
C ASP A 145 27.99 10.89 -3.26
N GLN A 146 27.63 11.75 -4.21
CA GLN A 146 26.47 12.65 -4.07
C GLN A 146 25.15 11.88 -4.21
N GLN A 147 25.06 10.97 -5.17
CA GLN A 147 23.91 10.09 -5.36
C GLN A 147 23.73 9.18 -4.14
N TYR A 148 24.81 8.58 -3.65
CA TYR A 148 24.80 7.75 -2.45
C TYR A 148 24.22 8.48 -1.24
N ARG A 149 24.75 9.66 -0.89
CA ARG A 149 24.25 10.48 0.24
C ARG A 149 22.78 10.87 0.07
N THR A 150 22.38 11.18 -1.16
CA THR A 150 20.99 11.56 -1.46
C THR A 150 20.03 10.39 -1.24
N ILE A 151 20.38 9.21 -1.74
CA ILE A 151 19.57 7.99 -1.58
C ILE A 151 19.56 7.53 -0.11
N GLU A 152 20.69 7.58 0.58
CA GLU A 152 20.79 7.26 2.01
C GLU A 152 19.88 8.16 2.85
N SER A 153 19.91 9.47 2.62
CA SER A 153 19.02 10.42 3.30
C SER A 153 17.55 10.10 3.04
N LEU A 154 17.17 9.85 1.78
CA LEU A 154 15.78 9.56 1.42
C LEU A 154 15.30 8.24 2.04
N LEU A 155 16.13 7.21 2.06
CA LEU A 155 15.79 5.94 2.71
C LEU A 155 15.64 6.11 4.24
N GLY A 156 16.49 6.93 4.86
CA GLY A 156 16.36 7.29 6.28
C GLY A 156 15.03 7.96 6.59
N ASP A 157 14.59 8.90 5.74
CA ASP A 157 13.30 9.58 5.90
C ASP A 157 12.09 8.65 5.70
N LEU A 158 12.27 7.55 4.95
CA LEU A 158 11.21 6.58 4.63
C LEU A 158 11.01 5.52 5.73
N ASP A 159 12.00 5.32 6.61
CA ASP A 159 12.00 4.34 7.72
C ASP A 159 11.09 4.76 8.91
N GLU A 160 10.43 5.92 8.81
CA GLU A 160 9.53 6.43 9.83
C GLU A 160 8.25 5.58 9.97
N ILE A 161 7.98 5.09 11.18
CA ILE A 161 6.79 4.27 11.48
C ILE A 161 5.49 5.07 11.66
N THR A 162 5.60 6.38 11.88
CA THR A 162 4.48 7.29 12.16
C THR A 162 3.39 7.21 11.08
N SER A 163 3.76 7.01 9.81
CA SER A 163 2.81 6.90 8.70
C SER A 163 1.88 5.69 8.86
N ILE A 164 2.44 4.55 9.29
CA ILE A 164 1.66 3.33 9.57
C ILE A 164 0.81 3.51 10.82
N VAL A 165 1.36 4.11 11.88
CA VAL A 165 0.61 4.40 13.12
C VAL A 165 -0.60 5.28 12.83
N ARG A 166 -0.41 6.36 12.06
CA ARG A 166 -1.50 7.26 11.61
C ARG A 166 -2.54 6.51 10.79
N ALA A 167 -2.13 5.60 9.91
CA ALA A 167 -3.06 4.81 9.13
C ALA A 167 -3.85 3.81 9.98
N ILE A 168 -3.25 3.17 10.98
CA ILE A 168 -3.97 2.31 11.93
C ILE A 168 -5.01 3.13 12.72
N ASP A 169 -4.65 4.34 13.14
CA ASP A 169 -5.59 5.26 13.78
C ASP A 169 -6.68 5.76 12.82
N GLY A 170 -6.35 5.95 11.54
CA GLY A 170 -7.33 6.27 10.50
C GLY A 170 -8.31 5.14 10.27
N GLU A 171 -7.87 3.88 10.20
CA GLU A 171 -8.74 2.70 10.19
C GLU A 171 -9.67 2.68 11.40
N ARG A 172 -9.12 2.96 12.59
CA ARG A 172 -9.89 3.01 13.85
C ARG A 172 -10.98 4.08 13.82
N LEU A 173 -10.65 5.29 13.40
CA LEU A 173 -11.51 6.48 13.53
C LEU A 173 -12.44 6.69 12.33
N LEU A 174 -12.01 6.34 11.13
CA LEU A 174 -12.78 6.54 9.90
C LEU A 174 -13.66 5.31 9.65
N PHE A 175 -13.04 4.15 9.46
CA PHE A 175 -13.75 2.94 9.08
C PHE A 175 -14.42 2.25 10.27
N GLY A 176 -13.77 2.26 11.43
CA GLY A 176 -14.35 1.77 12.67
C GLY A 176 -15.65 2.48 13.03
N GLU A 177 -15.58 3.80 13.21
CA GLU A 177 -16.77 4.59 13.53
C GLU A 177 -17.85 4.48 12.44
N TRP A 178 -17.46 4.50 11.16
CA TRP A 178 -18.42 4.25 10.08
C TRP A 178 -19.13 2.90 10.24
N ALA A 179 -18.37 1.81 10.37
CA ALA A 179 -18.93 0.45 10.41
C ALA A 179 -19.87 0.19 11.60
N PHE A 180 -19.62 0.84 12.75
CA PHE A 180 -20.48 0.70 13.94
C PHE A 180 -21.68 1.65 13.95
N ASN A 181 -21.70 2.69 13.11
CA ASN A 181 -22.77 3.70 13.08
C ASN A 181 -23.70 3.63 11.86
N ILE A 182 -23.31 2.95 10.77
CA ILE A 182 -24.19 2.79 9.60
C ILE A 182 -25.41 1.89 9.87
N PRO A 183 -26.50 2.03 9.08
CA PRO A 183 -27.62 1.11 9.12
C PRO A 183 -27.19 -0.34 8.91
N LYS A 184 -27.81 -1.25 9.67
CA LYS A 184 -27.39 -2.67 9.71
C LYS A 184 -27.61 -3.41 8.39
N ASP A 185 -28.61 -3.01 7.63
CA ASP A 185 -28.90 -3.61 6.33
C ASP A 185 -27.81 -3.22 5.32
N GLU A 186 -27.40 -1.95 5.32
CA GLU A 186 -26.29 -1.43 4.52
C GLU A 186 -24.94 -2.04 4.92
N LEU A 187 -24.71 -2.24 6.23
CA LEU A 187 -23.53 -2.96 6.72
C LEU A 187 -23.51 -4.41 6.22
N ASN A 188 -24.65 -5.12 6.26
CA ASN A 188 -24.73 -6.49 5.77
C ASN A 188 -24.45 -6.61 4.27
N GLU A 189 -24.96 -5.67 3.47
CA GLU A 189 -24.69 -5.61 2.03
C GLU A 189 -23.20 -5.36 1.78
N THR A 190 -22.63 -4.34 2.43
CA THR A 190 -21.21 -4.01 2.28
C THR A 190 -20.31 -5.15 2.73
N MET A 191 -20.61 -5.78 3.86
CA MET A 191 -19.87 -6.92 4.37
C MET A 191 -20.08 -8.16 3.51
N GLY A 192 -21.26 -8.34 2.92
CA GLY A 192 -21.57 -9.40 1.96
C GLY A 192 -20.71 -9.31 0.70
N ASP A 193 -20.48 -8.10 0.19
CA ASP A 193 -19.62 -7.85 -0.96
C ASP A 193 -18.13 -8.06 -0.65
N PHE A 194 -17.65 -7.64 0.53
CA PHE A 194 -16.30 -7.95 1.02
C PHE A 194 -16.09 -9.44 1.30
N SER A 195 -17.15 -10.14 1.74
CA SER A 195 -17.13 -11.53 2.20
C SER A 195 -17.47 -12.55 1.11
N LYS A 196 -17.44 -12.20 -0.19
CA LYS A 196 -17.68 -13.17 -1.29
C LYS A 196 -16.73 -14.39 -1.28
N ASN A 197 -15.68 -14.38 -0.46
CA ASN A 197 -14.77 -15.52 -0.21
C ASN A 197 -15.01 -16.28 1.12
N TYR A 198 -15.93 -15.87 1.99
CA TYR A 198 -16.25 -16.53 3.27
C TYR A 198 -17.68 -17.09 3.25
N ASN A 199 -17.81 -18.40 3.43
CA ASN A 199 -19.07 -19.17 3.36
C ASN A 199 -20.14 -18.62 4.34
N SER A 200 -21.21 -18.01 3.82
CA SER A 200 -21.95 -16.89 4.45
C SER A 200 -23.39 -17.19 4.90
N GLY A 201 -23.76 -18.42 5.23
CA GLY A 201 -25.15 -18.72 5.66
C GLY A 201 -25.44 -18.51 7.16
N LEU A 202 -24.53 -18.98 8.02
CA LEU A 202 -24.72 -18.99 9.48
C LEU A 202 -23.97 -17.87 10.19
N ILE A 203 -22.80 -17.50 9.68
CA ILE A 203 -21.98 -16.42 10.24
C ILE A 203 -22.71 -15.08 10.05
N SER A 204 -23.26 -14.81 8.86
CA SER A 204 -24.06 -13.60 8.58
C SER A 204 -25.27 -13.45 9.52
N LYS A 205 -26.02 -14.53 9.80
CA LYS A 205 -27.16 -14.52 10.74
C LYS A 205 -26.74 -14.29 12.19
N LEU A 206 -25.62 -14.85 12.62
CA LEU A 206 -25.08 -14.63 13.98
C LEU A 206 -24.49 -13.22 14.15
N VAL A 207 -23.82 -12.70 13.11
CA VAL A 207 -23.38 -11.30 13.02
C VAL A 207 -24.60 -10.39 13.17
N PHE A 208 -25.66 -10.64 12.39
CA PHE A 208 -26.91 -9.88 12.46
C PHE A 208 -27.57 -9.92 13.83
N PHE A 209 -27.68 -11.09 14.46
CA PHE A 209 -28.29 -11.24 15.79
C PHE A 209 -27.45 -10.62 16.92
N GLY A 210 -26.12 -10.70 16.84
CA GLY A 210 -25.22 -10.02 17.77
C GLY A 210 -25.26 -8.50 17.64
N MET A 211 -25.39 -7.99 16.42
CA MET A 211 -25.45 -6.54 16.13
C MET A 211 -26.81 -5.91 16.48
N THR A 212 -27.91 -6.66 16.42
CA THR A 212 -29.24 -6.15 16.81
C THR A 212 -29.35 -5.90 18.32
N PHE A 213 -28.59 -6.62 19.13
CA PHE A 213 -28.55 -6.42 20.58
C PHE A 213 -27.56 -5.31 20.98
N LYS A 214 -28.09 -4.11 21.24
CA LYS A 214 -27.32 -2.88 21.52
C LYS A 214 -26.18 -3.03 22.54
N PRO A 215 -26.34 -3.73 23.69
CA PRO A 215 -25.23 -3.92 24.62
C PRO A 215 -24.05 -4.75 24.06
N ILE A 216 -24.32 -5.75 23.21
CA ILE A 216 -23.26 -6.54 22.57
C ILE A 216 -22.57 -5.70 21.49
N SER A 217 -23.34 -4.96 20.68
CA SER A 217 -22.80 -4.06 19.66
C SER A 217 -21.91 -2.96 20.27
N LEU A 218 -22.33 -2.32 21.36
CA LEU A 218 -21.50 -1.33 22.07
C LEU A 218 -20.23 -1.95 22.67
N ALA A 219 -20.31 -3.18 23.19
CA ALA A 219 -19.14 -3.89 23.69
C ALA A 219 -18.17 -4.30 22.57
N ASP A 220 -18.68 -4.67 21.39
CA ASP A 220 -17.89 -4.97 20.19
C ASP A 220 -17.21 -3.71 19.65
N HIS A 221 -17.94 -2.59 19.57
CA HIS A 221 -17.38 -1.28 19.19
C HIS A 221 -16.25 -0.85 20.13
N ALA A 222 -16.49 -0.89 21.45
CA ALA A 222 -15.45 -0.57 22.44
C ALA A 222 -14.26 -1.54 22.37
N ALA A 223 -14.49 -2.81 22.04
CA ALA A 223 -13.43 -3.79 21.86
C ALA A 223 -12.58 -3.45 20.61
N TYR A 224 -13.21 -3.12 19.49
CA TYR A 224 -12.55 -2.69 18.26
C TYR A 224 -11.71 -1.44 18.48
N MET A 225 -12.27 -0.40 19.10
CA MET A 225 -11.56 0.85 19.35
C MET A 225 -10.32 0.65 20.24
N ARG A 226 -10.45 -0.16 21.30
CA ARG A 226 -9.29 -0.51 22.15
C ARG A 226 -8.27 -1.35 21.41
N PHE A 227 -8.72 -2.29 20.60
CA PHE A 227 -7.85 -3.18 19.83
C PHE A 227 -6.98 -2.39 18.85
N MET A 228 -7.59 -1.54 18.03
CA MET A 228 -6.86 -0.73 17.05
C MET A 228 -5.95 0.29 17.73
N HIS A 229 -6.36 0.86 18.87
CA HIS A 229 -5.53 1.77 19.67
C HIS A 229 -4.28 1.08 20.24
N GLU A 230 -4.43 -0.13 20.80
CA GLU A 230 -3.28 -0.92 21.25
C GLU A 230 -2.44 -1.42 20.06
N GLY A 231 -3.05 -1.71 18.91
CA GLY A 231 -2.35 -2.01 17.67
C GLY A 231 -1.44 -0.86 17.21
N ALA A 232 -1.94 0.38 17.26
CA ALA A 232 -1.14 1.57 16.95
C ALA A 232 0.04 1.73 17.92
N ARG A 233 -0.18 1.56 19.23
CA ARG A 233 0.88 1.59 20.24
C ARG A 233 1.93 0.49 20.07
N LEU A 234 1.53 -0.70 19.64
CA LEU A 234 2.47 -1.77 19.33
C LEU A 234 3.26 -1.50 18.05
N ALA A 235 2.66 -0.79 17.09
CA ALA A 235 3.37 -0.34 15.90
C ALA A 235 4.48 0.68 16.27
N GLU A 236 4.32 1.51 17.29
CA GLU A 236 5.37 2.43 17.77
C GLU A 236 6.56 1.73 18.46
N ARG A 237 6.35 0.52 19.00
CA ARG A 237 7.40 -0.22 19.72
C ARG A 237 8.31 -1.00 18.75
N PRO A 238 9.56 -1.29 19.14
CA PRO A 238 10.40 -2.24 18.41
C PRO A 238 9.65 -3.55 18.15
N TYR A 239 9.81 -4.12 16.95
CA TYR A 239 9.10 -5.34 16.57
C TYR A 239 9.42 -6.50 17.51
N SER A 240 8.38 -7.19 17.98
CA SER A 240 8.48 -8.46 18.68
C SER A 240 7.41 -9.40 18.14
N ARG A 241 7.85 -10.48 17.49
CA ARG A 241 6.96 -11.50 16.91
C ARG A 241 6.01 -12.10 17.94
N GLU A 242 6.52 -12.39 19.14
CA GLU A 242 5.73 -12.95 20.24
C GLU A 242 4.59 -12.00 20.64
N GLN A 243 4.86 -10.70 20.74
CA GLN A 243 3.83 -9.70 21.09
C GLN A 243 2.76 -9.57 19.99
N GLY A 244 3.15 -9.64 18.72
CA GLY A 244 2.22 -9.66 17.59
C GLY A 244 1.29 -10.87 17.64
N GLU A 245 1.84 -12.07 17.86
CA GLU A 245 1.06 -13.30 17.98
C GLU A 245 0.14 -13.32 19.20
N VAL A 246 0.60 -12.79 20.35
CA VAL A 246 -0.20 -12.71 21.58
C VAL A 246 -1.40 -11.79 21.39
N LEU A 247 -1.22 -10.66 20.70
CA LEU A 247 -2.35 -9.76 20.38
C LEU A 247 -3.30 -10.40 19.36
N GLU A 248 -2.77 -11.02 18.29
CA GLU A 248 -3.61 -11.70 17.31
C GLU A 248 -4.45 -12.83 17.96
N LYS A 249 -3.83 -13.64 18.83
CA LYS A 249 -4.50 -14.74 19.56
C LYS A 249 -5.43 -14.26 20.67
N GLY A 250 -5.05 -13.22 21.41
CA GLY A 250 -5.79 -12.71 22.57
C GLY A 250 -7.14 -12.09 22.20
N PHE A 251 -7.30 -11.64 20.96
CA PHE A 251 -8.46 -10.88 20.50
C PHE A 251 -9.34 -11.62 19.49
N GLN A 252 -8.94 -12.83 19.04
CA GLN A 252 -9.82 -13.83 18.41
C GLN A 252 -10.86 -14.44 19.39
N LYS A 253 -11.25 -13.72 20.45
CA LYS A 253 -12.32 -14.16 21.36
C LYS A 253 -13.63 -14.20 20.58
N LYS A 254 -14.32 -15.35 20.61
CA LYS A 254 -15.57 -15.64 19.88
C LYS A 254 -16.72 -14.62 20.09
N ARG A 255 -16.61 -13.69 21.04
CA ARG A 255 -17.67 -12.74 21.45
C ARG A 255 -17.72 -11.45 20.61
N TYR A 256 -16.63 -11.05 19.94
CA TYR A 256 -16.56 -9.80 19.18
C TYR A 256 -16.52 -10.11 17.70
N ILE A 257 -17.67 -9.98 17.04
CA ILE A 257 -17.90 -10.53 15.71
C ILE A 257 -17.44 -9.53 14.65
N LEU A 258 -17.84 -8.26 14.76
CA LEU A 258 -17.42 -7.22 13.83
C LEU A 258 -15.94 -6.91 13.97
N THR A 259 -15.43 -6.85 15.21
CA THR A 259 -13.98 -6.68 15.44
C THR A 259 -13.18 -7.72 14.67
N ARG A 260 -13.61 -8.98 14.63
CA ARG A 260 -12.87 -10.05 13.96
C ARG A 260 -12.87 -9.94 12.43
N ILE A 261 -13.88 -9.30 11.85
CA ILE A 261 -13.98 -9.13 10.40
C ILE A 261 -13.23 -7.87 9.96
N LEU A 262 -13.35 -6.79 10.73
CA LEU A 262 -12.75 -5.49 10.42
C LEU A 262 -11.27 -5.40 10.80
N THR A 263 -10.77 -6.29 11.66
CA THR A 263 -9.35 -6.35 12.00
C THR A 263 -8.56 -6.83 10.79
N PRO A 264 -7.73 -5.97 10.17
CA PRO A 264 -6.77 -6.42 9.19
C PRO A 264 -5.73 -7.32 9.87
N ALA A 265 -4.98 -8.11 9.10
CA ALA A 265 -3.79 -8.80 9.60
C ALA A 265 -2.64 -7.79 9.85
N ILE A 266 -2.88 -6.76 10.67
CA ILE A 266 -2.01 -5.61 10.95
C ILE A 266 -0.62 -6.06 11.42
N PHE A 267 -0.52 -7.20 12.11
CA PHE A 267 0.74 -7.65 12.73
C PHE A 267 1.70 -8.36 11.78
N ARG A 268 1.30 -8.69 10.55
CA ARG A 268 2.23 -9.21 9.52
C ARG A 268 2.98 -8.10 8.77
N VAL A 269 2.64 -6.84 9.00
CA VAL A 269 3.21 -5.70 8.28
C VAL A 269 4.67 -5.43 8.66
N LYS A 270 5.10 -5.85 9.86
CA LYS A 270 6.50 -5.72 10.32
C LYS A 270 7.40 -6.92 9.97
N GLU A 271 6.88 -7.96 9.31
CA GLU A 271 7.68 -9.14 8.91
C GLU A 271 8.42 -8.98 7.58
N VAL A 272 8.20 -7.87 6.86
CA VAL A 272 8.74 -7.62 5.51
C VAL A 272 10.00 -6.76 5.56
#